data_AF-A0A937T358-F1
#
_entry.id   AF-A0A937T358-F1
#
_cell.length_a   1.000
_cell.length_b   1.000
_cell.length_c   1.000
_cell.angle_alpha   90.00
_cell.angle_beta   90.00
_cell.angle_gamma   90.00
#
_symmetry.space_group_name_H-M   'P 1'
#
loop_
_entity.id
_entity.type
_entity.pdbx_description
1 polymer ?
#
loop_
_entity_poly.entity_id
_entity_poly.type
_entity_poly.pdbx_seq_one_letter_code
_entity_poly.pdbx_strand_id
1 'polypeptide(L)'
;MQQRPAEPSWASAPPGHWKGREDKRAAGLERARESAARAVSKAAQDAYADLFPLVKQLRTEGKSFQAIADELNRQGHTTRRGSAWNPMQVRRVLKRAG
;
A
#
# COMPACT_ATOMS: atom_id res chain seq x y z
N MET A 1 17.95 -16.16 61.29
CA MET A 1 18.77 -15.76 60.13
C MET A 1 18.00 -16.13 58.87
N GLN A 2 17.34 -15.16 58.23
CA GLN A 2 16.53 -15.36 57.02
C GLN A 2 17.42 -15.04 55.81
N GLN A 3 17.69 -16.03 54.96
CA GLN A 3 18.45 -15.84 53.73
C GLN A 3 17.53 -15.22 52.67
N ARG A 4 17.95 -14.10 52.08
CA ARG A 4 17.26 -13.42 50.96
C ARG A 4 17.66 -14.11 49.64
N PRO A 5 16.74 -14.29 48.68
CA PRO A 5 17.09 -14.88 47.39
C PRO A 5 17.87 -13.89 46.50
N ALA A 6 18.74 -14.45 45.66
CA ALA A 6 19.65 -13.75 44.75
C ALA A 6 18.92 -12.90 43.70
N GLU A 7 19.45 -11.70 43.43
CA GLU A 7 18.98 -10.80 42.37
C GLU A 7 19.35 -11.34 40.98
N PRO A 8 18.44 -11.27 39.98
CA PRO A 8 18.78 -11.64 38.61
C PRO A 8 19.60 -10.54 37.91
N SER A 9 20.85 -10.85 37.57
CA SER A 9 21.73 -10.03 36.73
C SER A 9 21.27 -10.08 35.26
N TRP A 10 20.54 -9.04 34.81
CA TRP A 10 20.23 -8.84 33.39
C TRP A 10 21.12 -7.79 32.71
N ALA A 11 22.18 -7.32 33.35
CA ALA A 11 23.09 -6.33 32.77
C ALA A 11 24.35 -6.98 32.18
N SER A 12 24.25 -7.47 30.94
CA SER A 12 25.44 -7.68 30.10
C SER A 12 25.16 -7.36 28.65
N ALA A 13 25.10 -6.06 28.35
CA ALA A 13 25.50 -5.55 27.04
C ALA A 13 26.41 -4.34 27.29
N PRO A 14 27.64 -4.32 26.74
CA PRO A 14 28.55 -3.18 26.92
C PRO A 14 27.97 -1.92 26.25
N PRO A 15 28.20 -0.73 26.83
CA PRO A 15 27.73 0.53 26.26
C PRO A 15 28.39 0.78 24.90
N GLY A 16 27.58 0.88 23.84
CA GLY A 16 28.02 1.22 22.48
C GLY A 16 27.73 0.20 21.37
N HIS A 17 27.34 -1.05 21.71
CA HIS A 17 27.17 -2.11 20.72
C HIS A 17 26.03 -1.89 19.70
N TRP A 18 25.06 -1.01 19.96
CA TRP A 18 23.95 -0.76 19.03
C TRP A 18 24.23 0.26 17.93
N LYS A 19 25.38 0.95 17.96
CA LYS A 19 25.65 2.05 17.01
C LYS A 19 26.25 1.50 15.71
N GLY A 20 25.54 1.71 14.59
CA GLY A 20 26.08 1.49 13.23
C GLY A 20 25.35 0.48 12.31
N ARG A 21 24.18 -0.04 12.72
CA ARG A 21 23.34 -0.92 11.86
C ARG A 21 21.93 -0.38 11.60
N GLU A 22 21.63 0.82 12.04
CA GLU A 22 20.32 1.47 11.84
C GLU A 22 20.12 1.83 10.36
N ASP A 23 21.16 2.32 9.67
CA ASP A 23 21.12 2.70 8.26
C ASP A 23 20.86 1.50 7.33
N LYS A 24 21.46 0.34 7.65
CA LYS A 24 21.27 -0.89 6.86
C LYS A 24 19.86 -1.47 7.03
N ARG A 25 19.23 -1.29 8.20
CA ARG A 25 17.82 -1.66 8.43
C ARG A 25 16.88 -0.68 7.73
N ALA A 26 17.12 0.62 7.84
CA ALA A 26 16.34 1.65 7.15
C ALA A 26 16.36 1.46 5.61
N ALA A 27 17.53 1.26 5.02
CA ALA A 27 17.68 1.02 3.58
C ALA A 27 17.10 -0.34 3.12
N GLY A 28 17.08 -1.34 3.99
CA GLY A 28 16.39 -2.62 3.73
C GLY A 28 14.86 -2.46 3.75
N LEU A 29 14.33 -1.72 4.71
CA LEU A 29 12.90 -1.37 4.81
C LEU A 29 12.45 -0.51 3.63
N GLU A 30 13.25 0.45 3.19
CA GLU A 30 12.93 1.30 2.03
C GLU A 30 12.84 0.49 0.74
N ARG A 31 13.84 -0.35 0.44
CA ARG A 31 13.80 -1.25 -0.73
C ARG A 31 12.65 -2.25 -0.66
N ALA A 32 12.32 -2.76 0.54
CA ALA A 32 11.15 -3.62 0.74
C ALA A 32 9.83 -2.86 0.52
N ARG A 33 9.72 -1.61 0.98
CA ARG A 33 8.54 -0.76 0.76
C ARG A 33 8.36 -0.41 -0.72
N GLU A 34 9.44 -0.07 -1.40
CA GLU A 34 9.39 0.31 -2.82
C GLU A 34 9.05 -0.90 -3.70
N SER A 35 9.67 -2.05 -3.46
CA SER A 35 9.33 -3.29 -4.17
C SER A 35 7.90 -3.75 -3.90
N ALA A 36 7.42 -3.67 -2.65
CA ALA A 36 6.03 -3.94 -2.31
C ALA A 36 5.07 -2.95 -2.99
N ALA A 37 5.39 -1.66 -3.03
CA ALA A 37 4.58 -0.64 -3.70
C ALA A 37 4.50 -0.89 -5.21
N ARG A 38 5.61 -1.25 -5.85
CA ARG A 38 5.67 -1.61 -7.28
C ARG A 38 4.84 -2.86 -7.58
N ALA A 39 4.99 -3.92 -6.78
CA ALA A 39 4.22 -5.17 -6.94
C ALA A 39 2.71 -4.93 -6.79
N VAL A 40 2.30 -4.16 -5.78
CA VAL A 40 0.90 -3.79 -5.56
C VAL A 40 0.35 -2.92 -6.69
N SER A 41 1.16 -2.00 -7.24
CA SER A 41 0.75 -1.15 -8.36
C SER A 41 0.52 -1.97 -9.64
N LYS A 42 1.43 -2.90 -9.96
CA LYS A 42 1.30 -3.78 -11.15
C LYS A 42 0.07 -4.69 -11.04
N ALA A 43 -0.11 -5.35 -9.90
CA ALA A 43 -1.28 -6.20 -9.66
C ALA A 43 -2.61 -5.43 -9.70
N ALA A 44 -2.61 -4.13 -9.42
CA ALA A 44 -3.78 -3.28 -9.55
C ALA A 44 -4.00 -2.78 -10.98
N GLN A 45 -2.94 -2.63 -11.79
CA GLN A 45 -3.05 -2.31 -13.22
C GLN A 45 -3.63 -3.51 -13.98
N ASP A 46 -3.05 -4.70 -13.82
CA ASP A 46 -3.53 -5.93 -14.45
C ASP A 46 -5.00 -6.22 -14.12
N ALA A 47 -5.41 -6.02 -12.86
CA ALA A 47 -6.77 -6.29 -12.42
C ALA A 47 -7.84 -5.36 -13.02
N TYR A 48 -7.46 -4.21 -13.59
CA TYR A 48 -8.39 -3.23 -14.17
C TYR A 48 -8.04 -2.88 -15.61
N ALA A 49 -7.22 -3.68 -16.28
CA ALA A 49 -6.84 -3.47 -17.67
C ALA A 49 -8.07 -3.36 -18.58
N ASP A 50 -9.08 -4.21 -18.35
CA ASP A 50 -10.32 -4.24 -19.13
C ASP A 50 -11.23 -3.02 -18.88
N LEU A 51 -11.16 -2.43 -17.68
CA LEU A 51 -11.96 -1.26 -17.32
C LEU A 51 -11.29 0.05 -17.74
N PHE A 52 -9.99 0.04 -18.00
CA PHE A 52 -9.24 1.24 -18.30
C PHE A 52 -9.73 1.95 -19.58
N PRO A 53 -10.00 1.28 -20.71
CA PRO A 53 -10.55 1.92 -21.91
C PRO A 53 -11.87 2.65 -21.62
N LEU A 54 -12.78 2.00 -20.88
CA LEU A 54 -14.06 2.58 -20.48
C LEU A 54 -13.86 3.82 -19.60
N VAL A 55 -13.05 3.70 -18.55
CA VAL A 55 -12.79 4.81 -17.61
C VAL A 55 -12.11 5.99 -18.31
N LYS A 56 -11.20 5.71 -19.25
CA LYS A 56 -10.54 6.74 -20.07
C LYS A 56 -11.53 7.42 -21.01
N GLN A 57 -12.37 6.66 -21.71
CA GLN A 57 -13.40 7.20 -22.60
C GLN A 57 -14.35 8.14 -21.83
N LEU A 58 -14.90 7.66 -20.71
CA LEU A 58 -15.80 8.47 -19.88
C LEU A 58 -15.12 9.74 -19.37
N ARG A 59 -13.81 9.70 -19.11
CA ARG A 59 -13.05 10.89 -18.71
C ARG A 59 -12.85 11.86 -19.88
N THR A 60 -12.60 11.37 -21.09
CA THR A 60 -12.50 12.16 -22.31
C THR A 60 -13.84 12.81 -22.68
N GLU A 61 -14.96 12.15 -22.39
CA GLU A 61 -16.32 12.72 -22.49
C GLU A 61 -16.59 13.86 -21.46
N GLY A 62 -15.63 14.16 -20.58
CA GLY A 62 -15.74 15.23 -19.59
C GLY A 62 -16.41 14.82 -18.28
N LYS A 63 -16.73 13.54 -18.08
CA LYS A 63 -17.35 13.07 -16.82
C LYS A 63 -16.41 13.28 -15.64
N SER A 64 -17.00 13.64 -14.50
CA SER A 64 -16.28 13.75 -13.23
C SER A 64 -15.90 12.35 -12.72
N PHE A 65 -14.90 12.26 -11.84
CA PHE A 65 -14.53 10.97 -11.23
C PHE A 65 -15.68 10.34 -10.43
N GLN A 66 -16.57 11.16 -9.87
CA GLN A 66 -17.79 10.72 -9.21
C GLN A 66 -18.75 10.07 -10.21
N ALA A 67 -19.08 10.78 -11.29
CA ALA A 67 -19.96 10.23 -12.32
C ALA A 67 -19.43 8.93 -12.94
N ILE A 68 -18.10 8.81 -13.09
CA ILE A 68 -17.48 7.56 -13.55
C ILE A 68 -17.63 6.44 -12.51
N ALA A 69 -17.42 6.73 -11.22
CA ALA A 69 -17.59 5.75 -10.16
C ALA A 69 -19.05 5.26 -10.06
N ASP A 70 -20.01 6.18 -10.12
CA ASP A 70 -21.43 5.85 -10.15
C ASP A 70 -21.79 4.99 -11.36
N GLU A 71 -21.26 5.31 -12.55
CA GLU A 71 -21.47 4.51 -13.75
C GLU A 71 -20.90 3.09 -13.63
N LEU A 72 -19.69 2.95 -13.07
CA LEU A 72 -19.09 1.63 -12.82
C LEU A 72 -19.94 0.81 -11.84
N ASN A 73 -20.40 1.44 -10.75
CA ASN A 73 -21.26 0.78 -9.77
C ASN A 73 -22.62 0.40 -10.36
N ARG A 74 -23.21 1.27 -11.19
CA ARG A 74 -24.49 1.04 -11.89
C ARG A 74 -24.41 -0.13 -12.86
N GLN A 75 -23.26 -0.32 -13.50
CA GLN A 75 -22.97 -1.48 -14.36
C GLN A 75 -22.63 -2.75 -13.56
N GLY A 76 -22.59 -2.69 -12.22
CA GLY A 76 -22.28 -3.83 -11.36
C GLY A 76 -20.78 -4.13 -11.22
N HIS A 77 -19.90 -3.23 -11.68
CA HIS A 77 -18.46 -3.41 -11.50
C HIS A 77 -18.10 -3.23 -10.04
N THR A 78 -17.27 -4.13 -9.51
CA THR A 78 -16.70 -4.04 -8.17
C THR A 78 -15.19 -3.96 -8.24
N THR A 79 -14.58 -3.33 -7.24
CA THR A 79 -13.13 -3.38 -7.06
C THR A 79 -12.65 -4.80 -6.75
N ARG A 80 -11.35 -5.06 -6.86
CA ARG A 80 -10.72 -6.37 -6.58
C ARG A 80 -11.08 -6.98 -5.21
N ARG A 81 -11.43 -6.15 -4.22
CA ARG A 81 -11.85 -6.59 -2.87
C ARG A 81 -13.37 -6.70 -2.72
N GLY A 82 -14.12 -6.62 -3.81
CA GLY A 82 -15.59 -6.66 -3.82
C GLY A 82 -16.27 -5.36 -3.37
N SER A 83 -15.52 -4.28 -3.15
CA SER A 83 -16.10 -2.99 -2.73
C SER A 83 -16.57 -2.17 -3.94
N ALA A 84 -17.59 -1.35 -3.74
CA ALA A 84 -18.03 -0.35 -4.71
C ALA A 84 -16.89 0.62 -5.09
N TRP A 85 -16.98 1.16 -6.30
CA TRP A 85 -16.11 2.19 -6.82
C TRP A 85 -16.36 3.54 -6.16
N ASN A 86 -15.27 4.24 -5.88
CA ASN A 86 -15.27 5.63 -5.44
C ASN A 86 -14.40 6.50 -6.37
N PRO A 87 -14.58 7.84 -6.35
CA PRO A 87 -13.85 8.77 -7.22
C PRO A 87 -12.32 8.66 -7.09
N MET A 88 -11.85 8.38 -5.88
CA MET A 88 -10.41 8.24 -5.60
C MET A 88 -9.81 7.00 -6.24
N GLN A 89 -10.56 5.89 -6.32
CA GLN A 89 -10.15 4.68 -7.03
C GLN A 89 -10.08 4.93 -8.54
N VAL A 90 -11.08 5.62 -9.11
CA VAL A 90 -11.07 6.03 -10.52
C VAL A 90 -9.83 6.89 -10.82
N ARG A 91 -9.54 7.89 -9.99
CA ARG A 91 -8.34 8.73 -10.13
C ARG A 91 -7.05 7.91 -10.06
N ARG A 92 -6.96 6.93 -9.15
CA ARG A 92 -5.79 6.05 -9.00
C ARG A 92 -5.58 5.15 -10.21
N VAL A 93 -6.65 4.64 -10.82
CA VAL A 93 -6.58 3.83 -12.05
C VAL A 93 -6.05 4.67 -13.20
N LEU A 94 -6.62 5.86 -13.41
CA LEU A 94 -6.16 6.79 -14.45
C LEU A 94 -4.70 7.23 -14.25
N LYS A 95 -4.29 7.54 -13.02
CA LYS A 95 -2.92 7.97 -12.70
C LYS A 95 -1.88 6.86 -12.91
N ARG A 96 -2.25 5.59 -12.75
CA ARG A 96 -1.31 4.46 -12.86
C ARG A 96 -1.12 3.99 -14.31
N ALA A 97 -2.04 4.31 -15.20
CA ALA A 97 -2.01 3.84 -16.58
C ALA A 97 -1.34 4.84 -17.54
N GLY A 98 -0.94 6.01 -17.04
CA GLY A 98 0.02 6.92 -17.70
C GLY A 98 1.30 6.96 -16.89
#